data_AF-A0A3M1G408-F1
#
_entry.id   AF-A0A3M1G408-F1
#
_cell.length_a   1.000
_cell.length_b   1.000
_cell.length_c   1.000
_cell.angle_alpha   90.00
_cell.angle_beta   90.00
_cell.angle_gamma   90.00
#
_symmetry.space_group_name_H-M   'P 1'
#
loop_
_entity.id
_entity.type
_entity.pdbx_description
1 polymer ?
#
loop_
_entity_poly.entity_id
_entity_poly.type
_entity_poly.pdbx_seq_one_letter_code
_entity_poly.pdbx_strand_id
1 'polypeptide(L)'
;MAATQDRSPDRLAIIRRLYFYFIAAVSLMVGLSALSGLLAALLDVWLRPSGMLVVNSTGFVRDAIARQGGLLLVSTPIFLIHWRYIRRLARQTEEARAGLRKLALYVILGLNLAAAAESLHRLVAGAVALIVGTPLHESTLWPVDWLLLPLLLLLYLALARYFLGQLAGDGDLGAEWGWAGTLRRLFQTIVGLVGLSLLLTGASGLLALFLRLGLERLAEPGLSIGQELWRTGISERTATMLVGALLWRLNWRSWEGLLQGAPEEGRTALRRLYLYAATVISAALALVAGASLLREGLLFLLDVNEMASLPELSGSLGMLPL
;
A
#
# COMPACT_ATOMS: atom_id res chain seq x y z
N MET A 1 45.98 21.28 -23.22
CA MET A 1 44.94 22.22 -22.74
C MET A 1 43.61 21.49 -22.74
N ALA A 2 43.16 21.03 -21.58
CA ALA A 2 41.86 20.39 -21.43
C ALA A 2 40.79 21.48 -21.38
N ALA A 3 39.88 21.48 -22.36
CA ALA A 3 38.74 22.37 -22.37
C ALA A 3 37.86 22.05 -21.15
N THR A 4 37.81 22.97 -20.19
CA THR A 4 36.78 23.03 -19.15
C THR A 4 35.46 23.36 -19.82
N GLN A 5 34.82 22.35 -20.39
CA GLN A 5 33.47 22.44 -20.91
C GLN A 5 32.55 22.85 -19.76
N ASP A 6 31.90 24.00 -19.90
CA ASP A 6 31.07 24.63 -18.88
C ASP A 6 29.87 23.74 -18.51
N ARG A 7 30.02 22.94 -17.45
CA ARG A 7 28.98 22.04 -16.92
C ARG A 7 27.94 22.78 -16.06
N SER A 8 28.04 24.10 -15.92
CA SER A 8 27.16 24.88 -15.05
C SER A 8 25.68 24.93 -15.50
N PRO A 9 25.34 25.04 -16.81
CA PRO A 9 23.94 25.18 -17.23
C PRO A 9 23.13 23.90 -16.98
N ASP A 10 23.73 22.73 -17.24
CA ASP A 10 23.08 21.43 -17.05
C ASP A 10 22.83 21.11 -15.58
N ARG A 11 23.79 21.45 -14.70
CA ARG A 11 23.63 21.27 -13.25
C ARG A 11 22.50 22.12 -12.70
N LEU A 12 22.41 23.39 -13.11
CA LEU A 12 21.33 24.28 -12.68
C LEU A 12 19.96 23.78 -13.16
N ALA A 13 19.87 23.21 -14.36
CA ALA A 13 18.64 22.60 -14.85
C ALA A 13 18.21 21.36 -14.03
N ILE A 14 19.17 20.49 -13.68
CA ILE A 14 18.90 19.32 -12.82
C ILE A 14 18.42 19.74 -11.44
N ILE A 15 19.12 20.67 -10.78
CA ILE A 15 18.78 21.17 -9.44
C ILE A 15 17.38 21.80 -9.46
N ARG A 16 17.09 22.63 -10.48
CA ARG A 16 15.79 23.25 -10.66
C ARG A 16 14.67 22.21 -10.77
N ARG A 17 14.85 21.18 -11.61
CA ARG A 17 13.89 20.08 -11.75
C ARG A 17 13.67 19.37 -10.42
N LEU A 18 14.76 18.95 -9.76
CA LEU A 18 14.68 18.23 -8.51
C LEU A 18 13.91 19.03 -7.45
N TYR A 19 14.22 20.33 -7.31
CA TYR A 19 13.50 21.22 -6.41
C TYR A 19 12.00 21.28 -6.71
N PHE A 20 11.62 21.61 -7.96
CA PHE A 20 10.21 21.78 -8.29
C PHE A 20 9.41 20.49 -8.14
N TYR A 21 9.92 19.36 -8.63
CA TYR A 21 9.24 18.07 -8.51
C TYR A 21 9.18 17.59 -7.06
N PHE A 22 10.25 17.77 -6.28
CA PHE A 22 10.28 17.39 -4.87
C PHE A 22 9.26 18.19 -4.06
N ILE A 23 9.27 19.52 -4.17
CA ILE A 23 8.33 20.39 -3.46
C ILE A 23 6.89 20.10 -3.87
N ALA A 24 6.62 19.87 -5.16
CA ALA A 24 5.31 19.48 -5.63
C ALA A 24 4.86 18.11 -5.06
N ALA A 25 5.74 17.11 -5.05
CA ALA A 25 5.42 15.79 -4.50
C ALA A 25 5.14 15.85 -2.99
N VAL A 26 6.01 16.53 -2.22
CA VAL A 26 5.86 16.65 -0.76
C VAL A 26 4.60 17.43 -0.40
N SER A 27 4.36 18.59 -1.04
CA SER A 27 3.15 19.37 -0.79
C SER A 27 1.88 18.61 -1.16
N LEU A 28 1.89 17.82 -2.24
CA LEU A 28 0.76 16.94 -2.56
C LEU A 28 0.53 15.90 -1.46
N MET A 29 1.58 15.19 -1.01
CA MET A 29 1.43 14.16 0.03
C MET A 29 0.93 14.75 1.35
N VAL A 30 1.50 15.87 1.79
CA VAL A 30 1.03 16.60 2.98
C VAL A 30 -0.43 17.02 2.82
N GLY A 31 -0.81 17.54 1.65
CA GLY A 31 -2.19 17.92 1.35
C GLY A 31 -3.16 16.74 1.39
N LEU A 32 -2.78 15.58 0.85
CA LEU A 32 -3.62 14.38 0.86
C LEU A 32 -3.76 13.78 2.26
N SER A 33 -2.67 13.73 3.04
CA SER A 33 -2.73 13.32 4.44
C SER A 33 -3.62 14.26 5.27
N ALA A 34 -3.49 15.56 5.06
CA ALA A 34 -4.32 16.56 5.74
C ALA A 34 -5.79 16.47 5.34
N LEU A 35 -6.08 16.25 4.05
CA LEU A 35 -7.44 16.02 3.57
C LEU A 35 -8.05 14.76 4.19
N SER A 36 -7.31 13.66 4.24
CA SER A 36 -7.75 12.42 4.88
C SER A 36 -8.09 12.64 6.36
N GLY A 37 -7.19 13.29 7.12
CA GLY A 37 -7.43 13.60 8.52
C GLY A 37 -8.60 14.56 8.76
N LEU A 38 -8.76 15.57 7.90
CA LEU A 38 -9.88 16.50 8.00
C LEU A 38 -11.21 15.80 7.70
N LEU A 39 -11.28 15.00 6.63
CA LEU A 39 -12.48 14.24 6.30
C LEU A 39 -12.84 13.25 7.41
N ALA A 40 -11.85 12.55 7.98
CA ALA A 40 -12.06 11.67 9.12
C ALA A 40 -12.67 12.43 10.31
N ALA A 41 -12.10 13.57 10.69
CA ALA A 41 -12.60 14.39 11.80
C ALA A 41 -14.03 14.91 11.54
N LEU A 42 -14.32 15.38 10.33
CA LEU A 42 -15.66 15.87 9.96
C LEU A 42 -16.71 14.76 9.94
N LEU A 43 -16.36 13.59 9.39
CA LEU A 43 -17.24 12.43 9.36
C LEU A 43 -17.45 11.85 10.75
N ASP A 44 -16.44 11.88 11.62
CA ASP A 44 -16.57 11.46 13.02
C ASP A 44 -17.60 12.31 13.77
N VAL A 45 -17.55 13.63 13.61
CA VAL A 45 -18.53 14.57 14.18
C VAL A 45 -19.92 14.35 13.60
N TRP A 46 -20.02 14.06 12.30
CA TRP A 46 -21.29 13.91 11.62
C TRP A 46 -21.99 12.58 11.93
N LEU A 47 -21.22 11.49 12.07
CA LEU A 47 -21.74 10.12 12.18
C LEU A 47 -21.81 9.60 13.62
N ARG A 48 -21.04 10.15 14.58
CA ARG A 48 -21.10 9.70 15.97
C ARG A 48 -22.29 10.30 16.72
N PRO A 49 -23.08 9.49 17.45
CA PRO A 49 -24.21 9.98 18.25
C PRO A 49 -23.78 10.99 19.33
N SER A 50 -24.56 12.06 19.44
CA SER A 50 -24.30 13.25 20.28
C SER A 50 -24.06 12.95 21.77
N GLY A 51 -24.59 11.84 22.29
CA GLY A 51 -24.45 11.43 23.69
C GLY A 51 -23.04 10.96 24.09
N MET A 52 -22.20 10.56 23.13
CA MET A 52 -20.83 10.08 23.38
C MET A 52 -19.78 11.21 23.33
N LEU A 53 -20.17 12.40 22.85
CA LEU A 53 -19.30 13.56 22.67
C LEU A 53 -19.11 14.40 23.96
N VAL A 54 -19.79 14.07 25.06
CA VAL A 54 -19.92 15.03 26.18
C VAL A 54 -18.68 15.14 27.08
N VAL A 55 -17.75 14.18 27.08
CA VAL A 55 -16.70 14.14 28.14
C VAL A 55 -15.35 14.75 27.74
N ASN A 56 -15.00 14.88 26.45
CA ASN A 56 -13.70 15.49 26.05
C ASN A 56 -13.60 15.95 24.57
N SER A 57 -14.71 16.01 23.84
CA SER A 57 -14.68 16.00 22.36
C SER A 57 -14.49 17.36 21.68
N THR A 58 -14.93 18.46 22.29
CA THR A 58 -15.00 19.75 21.59
C THR A 58 -13.63 20.37 21.34
N GLY A 59 -12.70 20.22 22.30
CA GLY A 59 -11.31 20.66 22.15
C GLY A 59 -10.54 19.81 21.12
N PHE A 60 -10.69 18.48 21.21
CA PHE A 60 -10.01 17.53 20.31
C PHE A 60 -10.44 17.70 18.85
N VAL A 61 -11.75 17.77 18.58
CA VAL A 61 -12.29 17.97 17.23
C VAL A 61 -11.84 19.32 16.66
N ARG A 62 -11.89 20.38 17.46
CA ARG A 62 -11.42 21.71 17.03
C ARG A 62 -9.92 21.69 16.71
N ASP A 63 -9.09 21.06 17.53
CA ASP A 63 -7.65 20.91 17.25
C ASP A 63 -7.40 20.12 15.97
N ALA A 64 -8.10 18.99 15.79
CA ALA A 64 -7.99 18.17 14.59
C ALA A 64 -8.38 18.97 13.33
N ILE A 65 -9.51 19.67 13.35
CA ILE A 65 -9.96 20.49 12.21
C ILE A 65 -8.97 21.63 11.96
N ALA A 66 -8.53 22.35 13.00
CA ALA A 66 -7.61 23.48 12.84
C ALA A 66 -6.24 23.04 12.30
N ARG A 67 -5.70 21.94 12.82
CA ARG A 67 -4.43 21.36 12.38
C ARG A 67 -4.48 20.91 10.93
N GLN A 68 -5.49 20.11 10.57
CA GLN A 68 -5.60 19.57 9.22
C GLN A 68 -6.01 20.65 8.21
N GLY A 69 -6.90 21.56 8.60
CA GLY A 69 -7.28 22.73 7.80
C GLY A 69 -6.10 23.66 7.54
N GLY A 70 -5.26 23.93 8.55
CA GLY A 70 -4.04 24.72 8.41
C GLY A 70 -3.03 24.07 7.46
N LEU A 71 -2.79 22.76 7.60
CA LEU A 71 -1.92 22.02 6.69
C LEU A 71 -2.43 22.04 5.24
N LEU A 72 -3.75 21.90 5.02
CA LEU A 72 -4.35 22.00 3.69
C LEU A 72 -4.20 23.39 3.08
N LEU A 73 -4.41 24.43 3.88
CA LEU A 73 -4.32 25.83 3.45
C LEU A 73 -2.91 26.20 3.00
N VAL A 74 -1.88 25.58 3.60
CA VAL A 74 -0.48 25.79 3.22
C VAL A 74 -0.05 24.88 2.06
N SER A 75 -0.35 23.59 2.16
CA SER A 75 0.13 22.59 1.19
C SER A 75 -0.53 22.73 -0.19
N THR A 76 -1.83 23.04 -0.23
CA THR A 76 -2.58 23.11 -1.50
C THR A 76 -2.06 24.22 -2.42
N PRO A 77 -1.89 25.48 -1.97
CA PRO A 77 -1.34 26.53 -2.83
C PRO A 77 0.09 26.24 -3.28
N ILE A 78 0.94 25.71 -2.39
CA ILE A 78 2.31 25.31 -2.73
C ILE A 78 2.29 24.30 -3.87
N PHE A 79 1.48 23.23 -3.76
CA PHE A 79 1.34 22.24 -4.81
C PHE A 79 0.83 22.86 -6.11
N LEU A 80 -0.28 23.61 -6.07
CA LEU A 80 -0.91 24.15 -7.27
C LEU A 80 0.01 25.10 -8.04
N ILE A 81 0.77 25.95 -7.34
CA ILE A 81 1.72 26.89 -7.96
C ILE A 81 2.87 26.13 -8.62
N HIS A 82 3.53 25.22 -7.88
CA HIS A 82 4.68 24.46 -8.39
C HIS A 82 4.24 23.54 -9.54
N TRP A 83 3.10 22.88 -9.40
CA TRP A 83 2.54 22.00 -10.42
C TRP A 83 2.14 22.77 -11.69
N ARG A 84 1.52 23.95 -11.55
CA ARG A 84 1.23 24.83 -12.70
C ARG A 84 2.50 25.24 -13.44
N TYR A 85 3.58 25.55 -12.72
CA TYR A 85 4.88 25.86 -13.31
C TYR A 85 5.47 24.65 -14.06
N ILE A 86 5.51 23.48 -13.42
CA ILE A 86 5.98 22.21 -14.01
C ILE A 86 5.22 21.89 -15.30
N ARG A 87 3.89 22.00 -15.30
CA ARG A 87 3.07 21.73 -16.50
C ARG A 87 3.33 22.71 -17.64
N ARG A 88 3.65 23.97 -17.34
CA ARG A 88 4.04 24.94 -18.38
C ARG A 88 5.37 24.55 -19.01
N LEU A 89 6.35 24.16 -18.19
CA LEU A 89 7.67 23.75 -18.65
C LEU A 89 7.60 22.45 -19.47
N ALA A 90 6.72 21.51 -19.08
CA ALA A 90 6.49 20.26 -19.79
C ALA A 90 6.01 20.40 -21.24
N ARG A 91 5.54 21.59 -21.66
CA ARG A 91 5.23 21.86 -23.07
C ARG A 91 6.48 21.92 -23.95
N GLN A 92 7.66 22.04 -23.35
CA GLN A 92 8.94 21.97 -24.05
C GLN A 92 9.34 20.49 -24.22
N THR A 93 9.70 20.09 -25.43
CA THR A 93 10.03 18.71 -25.80
C THR A 93 11.17 18.12 -24.95
N GLU A 94 12.16 18.94 -24.56
CA GLU A 94 13.25 18.50 -23.69
C GLU A 94 12.80 18.19 -22.26
N GLU A 95 11.85 18.95 -21.71
CA GLU A 95 11.33 18.71 -20.36
C GLU A 95 10.43 17.48 -20.34
N ALA A 96 9.57 17.31 -21.37
CA ALA A 96 8.68 16.16 -21.48
C ALA A 96 9.45 14.83 -21.50
N ARG A 97 10.60 14.80 -22.19
CA ARG A 97 11.47 13.62 -22.31
C ARG A 97 12.48 13.48 -21.18
N ALA A 98 12.51 14.40 -20.22
CA ALA A 98 13.49 14.38 -19.14
C ALA A 98 13.26 13.16 -18.23
N GLY A 99 14.30 12.33 -18.07
CA GLY A 99 14.23 11.15 -17.19
C GLY A 99 13.85 11.49 -15.74
N LEU A 100 14.26 12.67 -15.24
CA LEU A 100 13.93 13.13 -13.89
C LEU A 100 12.44 13.45 -13.73
N ARG A 101 11.79 14.00 -14.77
CA ARG A 101 10.34 14.21 -14.79
C ARG A 101 9.62 12.86 -14.70
N LYS A 102 10.02 11.89 -15.52
CA LYS A 102 9.43 10.54 -15.51
C LYS A 102 9.61 9.88 -14.15
N LEU A 103 10.80 9.98 -13.55
CA LEU A 103 11.06 9.46 -12.21
C LEU A 103 10.10 10.06 -11.18
N ALA A 104 9.97 11.39 -11.16
CA ALA A 104 9.06 12.07 -10.24
C ALA A 104 7.60 11.65 -10.46
N LEU A 105 7.14 11.57 -11.71
CA LEU A 105 5.78 11.14 -12.04
C LEU A 105 5.52 9.69 -11.62
N TYR A 106 6.45 8.77 -11.83
CA TYR A 106 6.33 7.39 -11.38
C TYR A 106 6.34 7.25 -9.85
N VAL A 107 7.16 8.05 -9.16
CA VAL A 107 7.14 8.10 -7.68
C VAL A 107 5.79 8.58 -7.18
N ILE A 108 5.28 9.70 -7.71
CA ILE A 108 3.96 10.23 -7.31
C ILE A 108 2.85 9.23 -7.65
N LEU A 109 2.88 8.62 -8.84
CA LEU A 109 1.93 7.59 -9.24
C LEU A 109 1.97 6.39 -8.27
N GLY A 110 3.17 5.91 -7.93
CA GLY A 110 3.36 4.80 -7.00
C GLY A 110 2.79 5.09 -5.61
N LEU A 111 3.04 6.29 -5.07
CA LEU A 111 2.50 6.71 -3.78
C LEU A 111 0.96 6.76 -3.81
N ASN A 112 0.36 7.28 -4.88
CA ASN A 112 -1.11 7.31 -5.02
C ASN A 112 -1.69 5.89 -5.16
N LEU A 113 -1.05 5.00 -5.93
CA LEU A 113 -1.50 3.61 -6.05
C LEU A 113 -1.35 2.84 -4.73
N ALA A 114 -0.30 3.09 -3.96
CA ALA A 114 -0.12 2.50 -2.64
C ALA A 114 -1.22 2.97 -1.67
N ALA A 115 -1.52 4.26 -1.64
CA ALA A 115 -2.60 4.80 -0.80
C ALA A 115 -3.99 4.30 -1.23
N ALA A 116 -4.22 4.13 -2.54
CA ALA A 116 -5.43 3.48 -3.08
C ALA A 116 -5.51 2.01 -2.64
N ALA A 117 -4.42 1.25 -2.76
CA ALA A 117 -4.36 -0.15 -2.36
C ALA A 117 -4.62 -0.32 -0.87
N GLU A 118 -4.08 0.55 -0.02
CA GLU A 118 -4.32 0.58 1.42
C GLU A 118 -5.80 0.86 1.74
N SER A 119 -6.39 1.86 1.08
CA SER A 119 -7.81 2.19 1.27
C SER A 119 -8.72 1.03 0.86
N LEU A 120 -8.38 0.36 -0.25
CA LEU A 120 -9.10 -0.82 -0.71
C LEU A 120 -8.90 -2.02 0.23
N HIS A 121 -7.68 -2.23 0.73
CA HIS A 121 -7.38 -3.31 1.67
C HIS A 121 -8.22 -3.18 2.94
N ARG A 122 -8.20 -2.01 3.59
CA ARG A 122 -9.02 -1.77 4.79
C ARG A 122 -10.51 -1.93 4.53
N LEU A 123 -10.99 -1.49 3.36
CA LEU A 123 -12.39 -1.64 2.97
C LEU A 123 -12.77 -3.13 2.83
N VAL A 124 -11.93 -3.91 2.15
CA VAL A 124 -12.16 -5.35 1.96
C VAL A 124 -12.03 -6.11 3.28
N ALA A 125 -11.02 -5.80 4.11
CA ALA A 125 -10.81 -6.44 5.41
C ALA A 125 -12.02 -6.20 6.31
N GLY A 126 -12.46 -4.96 6.43
CA GLY A 126 -13.64 -4.61 7.20
C GLY A 126 -14.93 -5.28 6.68
N ALA A 127 -15.11 -5.35 5.37
CA ALA A 127 -16.26 -6.02 4.77
C ALA A 127 -16.25 -7.53 5.03
N VAL A 128 -15.08 -8.19 4.90
CA VAL A 128 -14.93 -9.62 5.22
C VAL A 128 -15.16 -9.86 6.71
N ALA A 129 -14.66 -9.00 7.60
CA ALA A 129 -14.89 -9.12 9.04
C ALA A 129 -16.40 -9.14 9.36
N LEU A 130 -17.18 -8.23 8.76
CA LEU A 130 -18.63 -8.21 8.90
C LEU A 130 -19.30 -9.49 8.36
N ILE A 131 -18.89 -9.96 7.18
CA ILE A 131 -19.42 -11.20 6.57
C ILE A 131 -19.16 -12.41 7.47
N VAL A 132 -18.02 -12.45 8.14
CA VAL A 132 -17.59 -13.54 9.01
C VAL A 132 -18.17 -13.40 10.44
N GLY A 133 -18.96 -12.35 10.68
CA GLY A 133 -19.78 -12.20 11.88
C GLY A 133 -19.20 -11.27 12.95
N THR A 134 -18.21 -10.43 12.62
CA THR A 134 -17.79 -9.34 13.51
C THR A 134 -18.95 -8.35 13.68
N PRO A 135 -19.39 -8.04 14.92
CA PRO A 135 -20.40 -7.04 15.19
C PRO A 135 -20.06 -5.68 14.57
N LEU A 136 -21.06 -4.96 14.07
CA LEU A 136 -20.85 -3.68 13.38
C LEU A 136 -20.10 -2.65 14.25
N HIS A 137 -20.41 -2.58 15.55
CA HIS A 137 -19.79 -1.63 16.47
C HIS A 137 -18.33 -1.95 16.81
N GLU A 138 -17.88 -3.19 16.57
CA GLU A 138 -16.49 -3.64 16.70
C GLU A 138 -15.72 -3.54 15.37
N SER A 139 -16.42 -3.33 14.25
CA SER A 139 -15.81 -3.24 12.93
C SER A 139 -15.00 -1.95 12.78
N THR A 140 -13.83 -2.09 12.17
CA THR A 140 -12.98 -0.95 11.79
C THR A 140 -13.67 -0.01 10.80
N LEU A 141 -14.67 -0.48 10.04
CA LEU A 141 -15.43 0.36 9.10
C LEU A 141 -16.38 1.34 9.79
N TRP A 142 -16.83 1.01 11.00
CA TRP A 142 -17.85 1.78 11.69
C TRP A 142 -17.22 2.77 12.69
N PRO A 143 -17.74 4.00 12.81
CA PRO A 143 -18.82 4.61 12.02
C PRO A 143 -18.32 5.40 10.80
N VAL A 144 -17.01 5.61 10.66
CA VAL A 144 -16.43 6.60 9.72
C VAL A 144 -15.91 5.96 8.42
N ASP A 145 -15.17 4.88 8.56
CA ASP A 145 -14.32 4.31 7.51
C ASP A 145 -15.10 3.73 6.33
N TRP A 146 -16.33 3.26 6.53
CA TRP A 146 -17.20 2.77 5.46
C TRP A 146 -17.48 3.83 4.39
N LEU A 147 -17.47 5.12 4.77
CA LEU A 147 -17.67 6.25 3.86
C LEU A 147 -16.34 6.93 3.49
N LEU A 148 -15.43 7.07 4.46
CA LEU A 148 -14.13 7.69 4.25
C LEU A 148 -13.26 6.90 3.26
N LEU A 149 -13.14 5.57 3.44
CA LEU A 149 -12.22 4.76 2.64
C LEU A 149 -12.60 4.71 1.16
N PRO A 150 -13.88 4.55 0.75
CA PRO A 150 -14.26 4.65 -0.65
C PRO A 150 -13.99 6.04 -1.25
N LEU A 151 -14.22 7.12 -0.49
CA LEU A 151 -13.93 8.48 -0.95
C LEU A 151 -12.43 8.68 -1.20
N LEU A 152 -11.59 8.23 -0.27
CA LEU A 152 -10.13 8.27 -0.42
C LEU A 152 -9.65 7.38 -1.57
N LEU A 153 -10.19 6.17 -1.70
CA LEU A 153 -9.90 5.26 -2.81
C LEU A 153 -10.17 5.94 -4.15
N LEU A 154 -11.35 6.54 -4.32
CA LEU A 154 -11.73 7.24 -5.55
C LEU A 154 -10.81 8.44 -5.82
N LEU A 155 -10.45 9.22 -4.79
CA LEU A 155 -9.53 10.34 -4.91
C LEU A 155 -8.15 9.88 -5.38
N TYR A 156 -7.56 8.88 -4.73
CA TYR A 156 -6.23 8.36 -5.10
C TYR A 156 -6.23 7.74 -6.49
N LEU A 157 -7.30 7.04 -6.89
CA LEU A 157 -7.44 6.52 -8.25
C LEU A 157 -7.62 7.64 -9.29
N ALA A 158 -8.34 8.70 -8.97
CA ALA A 158 -8.48 9.86 -9.84
C ALA A 158 -7.12 10.56 -10.06
N LEU A 159 -6.33 10.72 -8.99
CA LEU A 159 -4.97 11.26 -9.06
C LEU A 159 -4.03 10.33 -9.82
N ALA A 160 -4.06 9.03 -9.56
CA ALA A 160 -3.28 8.05 -10.31
C ALA A 160 -3.60 8.10 -11.81
N ARG A 161 -4.89 8.19 -12.17
CA ARG A 161 -5.31 8.36 -13.56
C ARG A 161 -4.85 9.69 -14.15
N TYR A 162 -4.87 10.76 -13.36
CA TYR A 162 -4.34 12.06 -13.78
C TYR A 162 -2.85 12.00 -14.11
N PHE A 163 -2.02 11.43 -13.23
CA PHE A 163 -0.57 11.31 -13.46
C PHE A 163 -0.22 10.31 -14.57
N LEU A 164 -0.98 9.22 -14.70
CA LEU A 164 -0.85 8.32 -15.84
C LEU A 164 -1.18 9.04 -17.15
N GLY A 165 -2.17 9.92 -17.17
CA GLY A 165 -2.49 10.79 -18.30
C GLY A 165 -1.35 11.75 -18.65
N GLN A 166 -0.62 12.26 -17.65
CA GLN A 166 0.60 13.07 -17.90
C GLN A 166 1.71 12.23 -18.54
N LEU A 167 1.99 11.04 -18.00
CA LEU A 167 2.99 10.12 -18.57
C LEU A 167 2.63 9.71 -20.01
N ALA A 168 1.36 9.45 -20.28
CA ALA A 168 0.87 9.14 -21.61
C ALA A 168 1.01 10.33 -22.57
N GLY A 169 0.67 11.55 -22.11
CA GLY A 169 0.88 12.78 -22.88
C GLY A 169 2.36 13.08 -23.16
N ASP A 170 3.25 12.64 -22.28
CA ASP A 170 4.71 12.69 -22.47
C ASP A 170 5.22 11.58 -23.42
N GLY A 171 4.37 10.68 -23.93
CA GLY A 171 4.75 9.63 -24.90
C GLY A 171 5.24 8.30 -24.29
N ASP A 172 5.03 8.05 -23.00
CA ASP A 172 5.57 6.87 -22.29
C ASP A 172 4.90 5.53 -22.66
N LEU A 173 3.89 5.52 -23.55
CA LEU A 173 3.16 4.32 -23.97
C LEU A 173 3.85 3.59 -25.13
N GLY A 174 5.16 3.33 -24.98
CA GLY A 174 5.94 2.49 -25.91
C GLY A 174 6.71 3.23 -27.01
N ALA A 175 6.65 4.57 -27.05
CA ALA A 175 7.43 5.36 -28.02
C ALA A 175 8.83 5.73 -27.51
N GLU A 176 9.06 5.68 -26.20
CA GLU A 176 10.29 6.17 -25.58
C GLU A 176 11.35 5.10 -25.33
N TRP A 177 12.59 5.47 -25.67
CA TRP A 177 13.79 4.63 -25.53
C TRP A 177 14.70 5.19 -24.42
N GLY A 178 15.66 4.39 -23.96
CA GLY A 178 16.65 4.83 -22.96
C GLY A 178 16.09 4.91 -21.53
N TRP A 179 16.46 5.97 -20.80
CA TRP A 179 16.21 6.07 -19.34
C TRP A 179 14.72 6.13 -18.98
N ALA A 180 13.91 6.84 -19.76
CA ALA A 180 12.48 6.99 -19.50
C ALA A 180 11.73 5.65 -19.59
N GLY A 181 11.96 4.87 -20.66
CA GLY A 181 11.41 3.52 -20.77
C GLY A 181 11.93 2.57 -19.67
N THR A 182 13.17 2.75 -19.21
CA THR A 182 13.72 1.97 -18.10
C THR A 182 13.01 2.26 -16.78
N LEU A 183 12.65 3.52 -16.51
CA LEU A 183 11.86 3.89 -15.33
C LEU A 183 10.46 3.29 -15.35
N ARG A 184 9.78 3.31 -16.51
CA ARG A 184 8.49 2.61 -16.67
C ARG A 184 8.59 1.13 -16.35
N ARG A 185 9.58 0.45 -16.93
CA ARG A 185 9.82 -0.98 -16.69
C ARG A 185 10.13 -1.26 -15.22
N LEU A 186 10.98 -0.45 -14.60
CA LEU A 186 11.32 -0.56 -13.19
C LEU A 186 10.07 -0.43 -12.31
N PHE A 187 9.24 0.58 -12.58
CA PHE A 187 7.97 0.78 -11.89
C PHE A 187 7.05 -0.43 -12.01
N GLN A 188 6.83 -0.94 -13.22
CA GLN A 188 5.98 -2.12 -13.47
C GLN A 188 6.54 -3.41 -12.86
N THR A 189 7.87 -3.55 -12.82
CA THR A 189 8.52 -4.66 -12.12
C THR A 189 8.25 -4.57 -10.63
N ILE A 190 8.47 -3.41 -10.00
CA ILE A 190 8.22 -3.22 -8.56
C ILE A 190 6.75 -3.47 -8.21
N VAL A 191 5.82 -2.81 -8.91
CA VAL A 191 4.38 -2.95 -8.68
C VAL A 191 3.93 -4.41 -8.86
N GLY A 192 4.43 -5.08 -9.90
CA GLY A 192 4.13 -6.49 -10.14
C GLY A 192 4.62 -7.41 -9.02
N LEU A 193 5.86 -7.22 -8.55
CA LEU A 193 6.43 -8.02 -7.47
C LEU A 193 5.72 -7.76 -6.14
N VAL A 194 5.38 -6.50 -5.83
CA VAL A 194 4.59 -6.16 -4.64
C VAL A 194 3.21 -6.83 -4.69
N GLY A 195 2.50 -6.71 -5.82
CA GLY A 195 1.18 -7.34 -5.98
C GLY A 195 1.24 -8.86 -5.84
N LEU A 196 2.23 -9.51 -6.45
CA LEU A 196 2.43 -10.96 -6.35
C LEU A 196 2.77 -11.38 -4.92
N SER A 197 3.65 -10.65 -4.23
CA SER A 197 4.02 -10.94 -2.84
C SER A 197 2.81 -10.83 -1.92
N LEU A 198 1.96 -9.80 -2.08
CA LEU A 198 0.72 -9.66 -1.31
C LEU A 198 -0.26 -10.81 -1.58
N LEU A 199 -0.46 -11.16 -2.85
CA LEU A 199 -1.31 -12.29 -3.25
C LEU A 199 -0.88 -13.57 -2.54
N LEU A 200 0.40 -13.92 -2.68
CA LEU A 200 0.95 -15.17 -2.15
C LEU A 200 0.98 -15.19 -0.61
N THR A 201 1.27 -14.05 0.03
CA THR A 201 1.27 -13.93 1.50
C THR A 201 -0.15 -14.07 2.07
N GLY A 202 -1.14 -13.45 1.42
CA GLY A 202 -2.54 -13.60 1.82
C GLY A 202 -3.03 -15.04 1.63
N ALA A 203 -2.71 -15.66 0.48
CA ALA A 203 -3.09 -17.04 0.17
C ALA A 203 -2.44 -18.06 1.12
N SER A 204 -1.13 -17.93 1.37
CA SER A 204 -0.41 -18.82 2.30
C SER A 204 -0.92 -18.65 3.73
N GLY A 205 -1.19 -17.42 4.15
CA GLY A 205 -1.77 -17.13 5.45
C GLY A 205 -3.14 -17.77 5.63
N LEU A 206 -4.02 -17.72 4.61
CA LEU A 206 -5.34 -18.34 4.66
C LEU A 206 -5.23 -19.86 4.74
N LEU A 207 -4.36 -20.46 3.93
CA LEU A 207 -4.14 -21.91 3.96
C LEU A 207 -3.68 -22.38 5.34
N ALA A 208 -2.70 -21.69 5.93
CA ALA A 208 -2.22 -21.98 7.29
C ALA A 208 -3.36 -21.82 8.32
N LEU A 209 -4.17 -20.77 8.22
CA LEU A 209 -5.29 -20.56 9.13
C LEU A 209 -6.35 -21.68 9.04
N PHE A 210 -6.73 -22.07 7.82
CA PHE A 210 -7.70 -23.16 7.64
C PHE A 210 -7.20 -24.51 8.14
N LEU A 211 -5.90 -24.78 7.96
CA LEU A 211 -5.30 -26.02 8.46
C LEU A 211 -5.26 -26.06 9.99
N ARG A 212 -4.89 -24.94 10.65
CA ARG A 212 -4.98 -24.83 12.11
C ARG A 212 -6.40 -25.07 12.61
N LEU A 213 -7.38 -24.40 12.02
CA LEU A 213 -8.79 -24.59 12.39
C LEU A 213 -9.28 -26.03 12.15
N GLY A 214 -8.79 -26.68 11.09
CA GLY A 214 -9.09 -28.09 10.81
C GLY A 214 -8.47 -29.04 11.82
N LEU A 215 -7.22 -28.81 12.22
CA LEU A 215 -6.52 -29.60 13.24
C LEU A 215 -7.15 -29.43 14.63
N GLU A 216 -7.55 -28.21 14.99
CA GLU A 216 -8.24 -27.93 16.26
C GLU A 216 -9.59 -28.65 16.38
N ARG A 217 -10.30 -28.85 15.26
CA ARG A 217 -11.54 -29.65 15.23
C ARG A 217 -11.29 -31.13 15.49
N LEU A 218 -10.07 -31.62 15.23
CA LEU A 218 -9.68 -33.01 15.42
C LEU A 218 -8.99 -33.25 16.77
N ALA A 219 -8.41 -32.20 17.37
CA ALA A 219 -7.82 -32.23 18.71
C ALA A 219 -8.88 -32.05 19.82
N GLU A 220 -8.57 -32.48 21.03
CA GLU A 220 -9.40 -32.30 22.24
C GLU A 220 -9.81 -30.82 22.45
N PRO A 221 -10.93 -30.52 23.15
CA PRO A 221 -11.61 -29.20 23.17
C PRO A 221 -10.82 -28.00 23.75
N GLY A 222 -9.52 -28.11 24.01
CA GLY A 222 -8.71 -27.11 24.72
C GLY A 222 -8.02 -26.06 23.84
N LEU A 223 -7.93 -26.25 22.52
CA LEU A 223 -7.28 -25.30 21.60
C LEU A 223 -8.32 -24.38 20.94
N SER A 224 -9.03 -23.56 21.73
CA SER A 224 -9.87 -22.53 21.12
C SER A 224 -8.98 -21.35 20.71
N ILE A 225 -8.65 -21.21 19.42
CA ILE A 225 -8.33 -19.88 18.90
C ILE A 225 -9.53 -19.00 19.23
N GLY A 226 -9.32 -18.00 20.10
CA GLY A 226 -10.39 -17.09 20.52
C GLY A 226 -11.18 -16.58 19.31
N GLN A 227 -12.51 -16.47 19.44
CA GLN A 227 -13.37 -16.22 18.28
C GLN A 227 -13.00 -14.96 17.48
N GLU A 228 -12.39 -13.97 18.12
CA GLU A 228 -11.91 -12.75 17.45
C GLU A 228 -10.64 -12.94 16.63
N LEU A 229 -9.75 -13.85 17.05
CA LEU A 229 -8.45 -14.06 16.39
C LEU A 229 -8.60 -14.70 15.02
N TRP A 230 -9.54 -15.64 14.85
CA TRP A 230 -9.78 -16.26 13.55
C TRP A 230 -10.55 -15.32 12.62
N ARG A 231 -11.51 -14.53 13.13
CA ARG A 231 -12.25 -13.51 12.34
C ARG A 231 -11.29 -12.48 11.75
N THR A 232 -10.47 -11.88 12.62
CA THR A 232 -9.42 -10.92 12.23
C THR A 232 -8.40 -11.59 11.30
N GLY A 233 -8.06 -12.85 11.57
CA GLY A 233 -7.17 -13.62 10.73
C GLY A 233 -7.66 -13.79 9.30
N ILE A 234 -8.93 -14.21 9.12
CA ILE A 234 -9.56 -14.40 7.80
C ILE A 234 -9.70 -13.06 7.09
N SER A 235 -10.19 -12.01 7.76
CA SER A 235 -10.43 -10.71 7.13
C SER A 235 -9.16 -10.11 6.53
N GLU A 236 -8.09 -10.02 7.33
CA GLU A 236 -6.82 -9.42 6.93
C GLU A 236 -6.14 -10.19 5.80
N ARG A 237 -6.11 -11.52 5.88
CA ARG A 237 -5.46 -12.36 4.87
C ARG A 237 -6.26 -12.39 3.57
N THR A 238 -7.58 -12.40 3.65
CA THR A 238 -8.46 -12.31 2.47
C THR A 238 -8.28 -10.98 1.78
N ALA A 239 -8.27 -9.87 2.52
CA ALA A 239 -8.03 -8.55 1.95
C ALA A 239 -6.66 -8.45 1.27
N THR A 240 -5.61 -8.91 1.95
CA THR A 240 -4.24 -8.96 1.42
C THR A 240 -4.17 -9.77 0.13
N MET A 241 -4.79 -10.95 0.10
CA MET A 241 -4.87 -11.82 -1.07
C MET A 241 -5.59 -11.13 -2.24
N LEU A 242 -6.77 -10.56 -2.00
CA LEU A 242 -7.61 -9.97 -3.04
C LEU A 242 -7.01 -8.69 -3.62
N VAL A 243 -6.46 -7.81 -2.78
CA VAL A 243 -5.77 -6.59 -3.23
C VAL A 243 -4.49 -6.95 -3.98
N GLY A 244 -3.71 -7.91 -3.47
CA GLY A 244 -2.53 -8.43 -4.18
C GLY A 244 -2.88 -9.01 -5.55
N ALA A 245 -3.94 -9.82 -5.62
CA ALA A 245 -4.44 -10.40 -6.87
C ALA A 245 -4.85 -9.32 -7.89
N LEU A 246 -5.57 -8.29 -7.44
CA LEU A 246 -5.99 -7.18 -8.29
C LEU A 246 -4.79 -6.41 -8.83
N LEU A 247 -3.85 -6.03 -7.96
CA LEU A 247 -2.63 -5.31 -8.34
C LEU A 247 -1.79 -6.12 -9.34
N TRP A 248 -1.56 -7.39 -9.06
CA TRP A 248 -0.83 -8.29 -9.95
C TRP A 248 -1.54 -8.45 -11.31
N ARG A 249 -2.86 -8.66 -11.31
CA ARG A 249 -3.64 -8.82 -12.55
C ARG A 249 -3.63 -7.55 -13.41
N LEU A 250 -3.77 -6.37 -12.80
CA LEU A 250 -3.72 -5.09 -13.51
C LEU A 250 -2.32 -4.85 -14.08
N ASN A 251 -1.26 -5.12 -13.30
CA ASN A 251 0.11 -5.01 -13.79
C ASN A 251 0.39 -5.99 -14.94
N TRP A 252 -0.11 -7.23 -14.84
CA TRP A 252 0.00 -8.22 -15.90
C TRP A 252 -0.67 -7.75 -17.19
N ARG A 253 -1.91 -7.23 -17.10
CA ARG A 253 -2.62 -6.63 -18.25
C ARG A 253 -1.86 -5.44 -18.84
N SER A 254 -1.24 -4.62 -18.00
CA SER A 254 -0.41 -3.50 -18.47
C SER A 254 0.80 -4.00 -19.28
N TRP A 255 1.44 -5.08 -18.84
CA TRP A 255 2.53 -5.71 -19.60
C TRP A 255 2.04 -6.32 -20.92
N GLU A 256 0.89 -7.00 -20.91
CA GLU A 256 0.29 -7.55 -22.14
C GLU A 256 0.04 -6.46 -23.19
N GLY A 257 -0.57 -5.34 -22.78
CA GLY A 257 -0.82 -4.21 -23.68
C GLY A 257 0.48 -3.60 -24.25
N LEU A 258 1.53 -3.49 -23.43
CA LEU A 258 2.83 -3.02 -23.89
C LEU A 258 3.50 -3.97 -24.88
N LEU A 259 3.43 -5.28 -24.61
CA LEU A 259 4.03 -6.30 -25.48
C LEU A 259 3.34 -6.38 -26.84
N GLN A 260 2.03 -6.11 -26.90
CA GLN A 260 1.29 -6.03 -28.16
C GLN A 260 1.76 -4.84 -29.02
N GLY A 261 2.03 -3.68 -28.41
CA GLY A 261 2.50 -2.49 -29.12
C GLY A 261 3.99 -2.49 -29.44
N ALA A 262 4.81 -3.12 -28.59
CA ALA A 262 6.27 -3.15 -28.71
C ALA A 262 6.83 -4.51 -28.25
N PRO A 263 6.88 -5.53 -29.13
CA PRO A 263 7.34 -6.88 -28.77
C PRO A 263 8.76 -6.94 -28.20
N GLU A 264 9.62 -5.99 -28.58
CA GLU A 264 10.99 -5.87 -28.07
C GLU A 264 11.05 -5.60 -26.57
N GLU A 265 9.99 -5.04 -25.96
CA GLU A 265 9.88 -4.86 -24.50
C GLU A 265 9.97 -6.21 -23.75
N GLY A 266 9.54 -7.30 -24.38
CA GLY A 266 9.60 -8.65 -23.83
C GLY A 266 11.01 -9.20 -23.69
N ARG A 267 11.97 -8.66 -24.46
CA ARG A 267 13.37 -9.12 -24.45
C ARG A 267 14.24 -8.38 -23.43
N THR A 268 13.69 -7.37 -22.76
CA THR A 268 14.44 -6.53 -21.82
C THR A 268 14.89 -7.29 -20.57
N ALA A 269 16.08 -6.94 -20.06
CA ALA A 269 16.63 -7.55 -18.85
C ALA A 269 15.71 -7.36 -17.63
N LEU A 270 15.03 -6.21 -17.50
CA LEU A 270 14.08 -5.95 -16.41
C LEU A 270 12.85 -6.85 -16.45
N ARG A 271 12.34 -7.20 -17.64
CA ARG A 271 11.24 -8.16 -17.77
C ARG A 271 11.68 -9.57 -17.37
N ARG A 272 12.87 -9.98 -17.79
CA ARG A 272 13.46 -11.27 -17.36
C ARG A 272 13.67 -11.32 -15.85
N LEU A 273 14.23 -10.24 -15.28
CA LEU A 273 14.40 -10.10 -13.84
C LEU A 273 13.05 -10.21 -13.11
N TYR A 274 12.01 -9.53 -13.59
CA TYR A 274 10.66 -9.65 -13.03
C TYR A 274 10.17 -11.09 -13.02
N LEU A 275 10.29 -11.81 -14.14
CA LEU A 275 9.83 -13.20 -14.24
C LEU A 275 10.64 -14.14 -13.33
N TYR A 276 11.96 -13.99 -13.28
CA TYR A 276 12.81 -14.79 -12.39
C TYR A 276 12.53 -14.50 -10.91
N ALA A 277 12.43 -13.22 -10.54
CA ALA A 277 12.08 -12.82 -9.18
C ALA A 277 10.69 -13.32 -8.80
N ALA A 278 9.71 -13.23 -9.70
CA ALA A 278 8.37 -13.77 -9.49
C ALA A 278 8.40 -15.28 -9.23
N THR A 279 9.15 -16.05 -10.02
CA THR A 279 9.31 -17.50 -9.81
C THR A 279 9.99 -17.80 -8.48
N VAL A 280 11.09 -17.13 -8.15
CA VAL A 280 11.82 -17.34 -6.89
C VAL A 280 10.98 -16.98 -5.68
N ILE A 281 10.29 -15.84 -5.69
CA ILE A 281 9.39 -15.43 -4.60
C ILE A 281 8.24 -16.43 -4.46
N SER A 282 7.66 -16.88 -5.57
CA SER A 282 6.59 -17.90 -5.55
C SER A 282 7.08 -19.21 -4.95
N ALA A 283 8.24 -19.70 -5.37
CA ALA A 283 8.85 -20.91 -4.82
C ALA A 283 9.18 -20.76 -3.33
N ALA A 284 9.80 -19.65 -2.92
CA ALA A 284 10.15 -19.39 -1.53
C ALA A 284 8.92 -19.32 -0.62
N LEU A 285 7.87 -18.59 -1.03
CA LEU A 285 6.63 -18.49 -0.26
C LEU A 285 5.86 -19.82 -0.21
N ALA A 286 5.87 -20.60 -1.29
CA ALA A 286 5.30 -21.95 -1.30
C ALA A 286 6.07 -22.89 -0.35
N LEU A 287 7.39 -22.82 -0.30
CA LEU A 287 8.22 -23.59 0.63
C LEU A 287 7.97 -23.20 2.09
N VAL A 288 7.91 -21.89 2.39
CA VAL A 288 7.60 -21.40 3.74
C VAL A 288 6.21 -21.84 4.18
N ALA A 289 5.21 -21.75 3.30
CA ALA A 289 3.89 -22.27 3.56
C ALA A 289 3.96 -23.78 3.84
N GLY A 290 4.52 -24.57 2.93
CA GLY A 290 4.64 -26.02 3.07
C GLY A 290 5.38 -26.46 4.34
N ALA A 291 6.47 -25.78 4.71
CA ALA A 291 7.21 -26.04 5.94
C ALA A 291 6.39 -25.71 7.19
N SER A 292 5.59 -24.63 7.15
CA SER A 292 4.67 -24.29 8.24
C SER A 292 3.58 -25.34 8.41
N LEU A 293 3.01 -25.84 7.30
CA LEU A 293 2.02 -26.92 7.33
C LEU A 293 2.61 -28.23 7.85
N LEU A 294 3.81 -28.58 7.40
CA LEU A 294 4.51 -29.77 7.86
C LEU A 294 4.85 -29.66 9.36
N ARG A 295 5.30 -28.50 9.83
CA ARG A 295 5.53 -28.25 11.25
C ARG A 295 4.26 -28.44 12.07
N GLU A 296 3.15 -27.86 11.63
CA GLU A 296 1.85 -27.98 12.33
C GLU A 296 1.34 -29.42 12.35
N GLY A 297 1.45 -30.14 11.23
CA GLY A 297 1.11 -31.56 11.15
C GLY A 297 1.98 -32.44 12.06
N LEU A 298 3.28 -32.16 12.14
CA LEU A 298 4.19 -32.87 13.06
C LEU A 298 3.86 -32.61 14.52
N LEU A 299 3.58 -31.35 14.89
CA LEU A 299 3.19 -31.01 16.27
C LEU A 299 1.89 -31.73 16.68
N PHE A 300 0.92 -31.81 15.76
CA PHE A 300 -0.31 -32.57 15.97
C PHE A 300 -0.03 -34.07 16.14
N LEU A 301 0.78 -34.67 15.28
CA LEU A 301 1.10 -36.11 15.33
C LEU A 301 1.89 -36.52 16.58
N LEU A 302 2.78 -35.65 17.05
CA LEU A 302 3.62 -35.92 18.22
C LEU A 302 2.91 -35.65 19.55
N ASP A 303 1.64 -35.25 19.51
CA ASP A 303 0.83 -34.87 20.68
C ASP A 303 1.58 -33.92 21.62
N VAL A 304 2.41 -33.04 21.06
CA VAL A 304 3.17 -32.04 21.82
C VAL A 304 2.21 -30.90 22.15
N ASN A 305 1.24 -31.19 23.00
CA ASN A 305 0.36 -30.22 23.62
C ASN A 305 1.03 -29.75 24.93
N GLU A 306 2.24 -29.16 24.82
CA GLU A 306 2.95 -28.55 25.95
C GLU A 306 2.31 -27.21 26.37
N MET A 307 1.03 -27.25 26.78
CA MET A 307 0.43 -26.24 27.66
C MET A 307 -0.04 -26.84 28.99
N ALA A 308 0.29 -28.10 29.27
CA ALA A 308 -0.08 -28.79 30.50
C ALA A 308 1.12 -29.35 31.28
N SER A 309 2.21 -28.58 31.44
CA SER A 309 3.21 -28.83 32.51
C SER A 309 4.22 -27.69 32.65
N LEU A 310 3.76 -26.49 32.99
CA LEU A 310 4.58 -25.62 33.83
C LEU A 310 3.98 -25.68 35.25
N PRO A 311 4.50 -26.55 36.15
CA PRO A 311 4.14 -26.43 37.54
C PRO A 311 4.61 -25.06 38.03
N GLU A 312 3.66 -24.29 38.55
CA GLU A 312 3.83 -23.19 39.52
C GLU A 312 5.29 -22.75 39.78
N LEU A 313 5.87 -21.96 38.89
CA LEU A 313 7.05 -21.15 39.20
C LEU A 313 6.69 -19.72 39.63
N SER A 314 5.41 -19.48 39.96
CA SER A 314 4.97 -18.26 40.67
C SER A 314 5.07 -18.38 42.19
N GLY A 315 5.43 -19.56 42.74
CA GLY A 315 5.53 -19.82 44.18
C GLY A 315 6.89 -19.53 44.82
N SER A 316 7.94 -19.19 44.06
CA SER A 316 9.32 -19.16 44.58
C SER A 316 10.10 -17.85 44.30
N LEU A 317 9.43 -16.75 43.98
CA LEU A 317 10.08 -15.42 43.99
C LEU A 317 9.24 -14.44 44.83
N GLY A 318 8.98 -14.84 46.07
CA GLY A 318 8.87 -13.88 47.14
C GLY A 318 10.24 -13.23 47.37
N MET A 319 10.19 -11.93 47.70
CA MET A 319 11.25 -11.14 48.33
C MET A 319 12.38 -10.68 47.41
N LEU A 320 12.32 -9.42 46.97
CA LEU A 320 13.33 -8.41 47.31
C LEU A 320 12.73 -7.00 47.10
N PRO A 321 12.84 -6.08 48.09
CA PRO A 321 12.28 -4.74 48.01
C PRO A 321 13.24 -3.77 47.32
N LEU A 322 12.70 -2.82 46.54
CA LEU A 322 13.00 -1.40 46.59
C LEU A 322 11.79 -0.62 46.05
#